data_AF-A0A7Y9XXN1-F1
#
_entry.id   AF-A0A7Y9XXN1-F1
#
_cell.length_a   1.000
_cell.length_b   1.000
_cell.length_c   1.000
_cell.angle_alpha   90.00
_cell.angle_beta   90.00
_cell.angle_gamma   90.00
#
_symmetry.space_group_name_H-M   'P 1'
#
loop_
_entity.id
_entity.type
_entity.pdbx_description
1 polymer ?
#
loop_
_entity_poly.entity_id
_entity_poly.type
_entity_poly.pdbx_seq_one_letter_code
_entity_poly.pdbx_strand_id
1 'polypeptide(L)'
;MDYANQRYFDDPASRVAAMGGDVRYSPHPRKSEFVAPDGKVIFRLTNGGISKPVKTVLPAWSLIVRIGRGPLPQEVAAGAWWMLWNDYKKIEKFADANGYSVPVAIRLLCCVLLDWNEMSLILQARLKIPLLAFSGPSAPAMERNPNLKTSEYLDAAKAKELGVRQLYIPGMTDPDLRHDALLIGGYGHLPPEQSRNGYVIRPYS
;
A
#
# COMPACT_ATOMS: atom_id res chain seq x y z
N MET A 1 12.13 22.36 12.41
CA MET A 1 11.54 22.45 11.05
C MET A 1 10.33 21.53 11.10
N ASP A 2 9.14 22.11 11.09
CA ASP A 2 7.91 21.34 11.25
C ASP A 2 7.41 20.90 9.87
N TYR A 3 7.15 19.61 9.73
CA TYR A 3 6.61 19.04 8.49
C TYR A 3 5.09 19.25 8.46
N ALA A 4 4.52 19.48 7.27
CA ALA A 4 3.09 19.79 7.15
C ALA A 4 2.16 18.70 7.70
N ASN A 5 2.63 17.44 7.73
CA ASN A 5 1.90 16.31 8.30
C ASN A 5 2.46 15.81 9.64
N GLN A 6 3.26 16.61 10.36
CA GLN A 6 3.87 16.24 11.64
C GLN A 6 2.84 15.70 12.64
N ARG A 7 1.69 16.38 12.79
CA ARG A 7 0.60 15.96 13.67
C ARG A 7 0.07 14.54 13.37
N TYR A 8 0.02 14.18 12.09
CA TYR A 8 -0.43 12.85 11.67
C TYR A 8 0.66 11.81 11.85
N PHE A 9 1.91 12.19 11.60
CA PHE A 9 3.04 11.29 11.74
C PHE A 9 3.28 10.89 13.20
N ASP A 10 3.12 11.83 14.13
CA ASP A 10 3.32 11.63 15.56
C ASP A 10 2.18 10.86 16.24
N ASP A 11 1.04 10.71 15.57
CA ASP A 11 -0.05 9.84 16.03
C ASP A 11 0.44 8.37 16.08
N PRO A 12 0.44 7.72 17.26
CA PRO A 12 0.82 6.31 17.39
C PRO A 12 0.03 5.38 16.44
N ALA A 13 -1.22 5.74 16.14
CA ALA A 13 -2.07 5.00 15.21
C ALA A 13 -1.49 4.95 13.79
N SER A 14 -0.78 5.99 13.36
CA SER A 14 -0.18 6.05 12.02
C SER A 14 0.92 5.01 11.84
N ARG A 15 1.72 4.77 12.88
CA ARG A 15 2.74 3.71 12.83
C ARG A 15 2.09 2.33 12.81
N VAL A 16 1.00 2.12 13.55
CA VAL A 16 0.23 0.87 13.53
C VAL A 16 -0.37 0.63 12.15
N ALA A 17 -1.00 1.66 11.55
CA ALA A 17 -1.53 1.60 10.19
C ALA A 17 -0.44 1.28 9.15
N ALA A 18 0.74 1.90 9.27
CA ALA A 18 1.88 1.63 8.38
C ALA A 18 2.43 0.19 8.49
N MET A 19 2.19 -0.50 9.61
CA MET A 19 2.52 -1.92 9.77
C MET A 19 1.40 -2.85 9.28
N GLY A 20 0.32 -2.31 8.71
CA GLY A 20 -0.85 -3.10 8.33
C GLY A 20 -1.78 -3.44 9.51
N GLY A 21 -1.59 -2.80 10.67
CA GLY A 21 -2.53 -2.92 11.77
C GLY A 21 -3.84 -2.22 11.40
N ASP A 22 -4.95 -2.93 11.56
CA ASP A 22 -6.28 -2.36 11.30
C ASP A 22 -6.59 -1.26 12.33
N VAL A 23 -6.72 -0.02 11.89
CA VAL A 23 -7.15 1.11 12.72
C VAL A 23 -8.55 1.60 12.33
N ARG A 24 -9.21 0.96 11.36
CA ARG A 24 -10.58 1.30 10.96
C ARG A 24 -11.55 0.24 11.44
N TYR A 25 -12.02 0.46 12.66
CA TYR A 25 -13.43 0.31 13.06
C TYR A 25 -14.24 -0.69 12.21
N SER A 26 -14.06 -1.98 12.45
CA SER A 26 -15.18 -2.88 12.22
C SER A 26 -16.25 -2.48 13.25
N PRO A 27 -17.53 -2.27 12.89
CA PRO A 27 -18.60 -2.06 13.87
C PRO A 27 -18.76 -3.26 14.83
N HIS A 28 -17.95 -4.31 14.63
CA HIS A 28 -17.76 -5.42 15.54
C HIS A 28 -16.28 -5.45 15.95
N PRO A 29 -15.89 -4.94 17.14
CA PRO A 29 -14.50 -4.85 17.60
C PRO A 29 -13.75 -6.21 17.72
N ARG A 30 -14.41 -7.33 17.40
CA ARG A 30 -13.88 -8.70 17.49
C ARG A 30 -13.51 -9.34 16.15
N LYS A 31 -13.63 -8.62 15.02
CA LYS A 31 -13.36 -9.24 13.70
C LYS A 31 -11.88 -9.26 13.29
N SER A 32 -11.01 -8.51 13.97
CA SER A 32 -9.57 -8.48 13.69
C SER A 32 -8.69 -9.04 14.83
N GLU A 33 -9.30 -9.47 15.94
CA GLU A 33 -8.62 -10.00 17.13
C GLU A 33 -9.16 -11.40 17.48
N PHE A 34 -8.29 -12.40 17.49
CA PHE A 34 -8.61 -13.70 18.08
C PHE A 34 -8.17 -13.70 19.53
N VAL A 35 -9.11 -13.97 20.41
CA VAL A 35 -8.94 -13.88 21.87
C VAL A 35 -9.11 -15.28 22.46
N ALA A 36 -8.22 -15.66 23.38
CA ALA A 36 -8.29 -16.91 24.13
C ALA A 36 -9.49 -16.91 25.07
N PRO A 37 -9.90 -18.10 25.56
CA PRO A 37 -11.02 -18.20 26.51
C PRO A 37 -10.83 -17.36 27.78
N ASP A 38 -9.58 -17.01 28.12
CA ASP A 38 -9.19 -16.16 29.25
C ASP A 38 -9.25 -14.65 28.94
N GLY A 39 -9.66 -14.25 27.74
CA GLY A 39 -9.72 -12.85 27.32
C GLY A 39 -8.39 -12.29 26.77
N LYS A 40 -7.33 -13.09 26.64
CA LYS A 40 -6.04 -12.65 26.10
C LYS A 40 -6.03 -12.68 24.58
N VAL A 41 -5.62 -11.60 23.92
CA VAL A 41 -5.44 -11.58 22.45
C VAL A 41 -4.34 -12.58 22.06
N ILE A 42 -4.72 -13.62 21.32
CA ILE A 42 -3.82 -14.65 20.77
C ILE A 42 -3.13 -14.12 19.52
N PHE A 43 -3.86 -13.47 18.60
CA PHE A 43 -3.28 -12.81 17.43
C PHE A 43 -4.25 -11.81 16.78
N ARG A 44 -3.68 -10.93 15.94
CA ARG A 44 -4.39 -9.91 15.15
C ARG A 44 -4.29 -10.21 13.65
N LEU A 45 -5.36 -10.00 12.90
CA LEU A 45 -5.32 -9.98 11.44
C LEU A 45 -4.55 -8.71 11.00
N THR A 46 -3.55 -8.86 10.13
CA THR A 46 -2.81 -7.73 9.56
C THR A 46 -3.08 -7.61 8.06
N ASN A 47 -3.38 -6.39 7.63
CA ASN A 47 -3.76 -6.08 6.26
C ASN A 47 -2.55 -5.92 5.31
N GLY A 48 -1.43 -6.57 5.61
CA GLY A 48 -0.14 -6.32 4.96
C GLY A 48 0.36 -4.89 5.20
N GLY A 49 1.65 -4.64 5.02
CA GLY A 49 2.19 -3.30 5.26
C GLY A 49 3.70 -3.27 5.29
N ILE A 50 4.29 -2.44 6.16
CA ILE A 50 5.75 -2.33 6.29
C ILE A 50 6.20 -3.15 7.49
N SER A 51 7.07 -4.14 7.26
CA SER A 51 7.57 -5.04 8.32
C SER A 51 8.39 -4.31 9.39
N LYS A 52 9.18 -3.32 8.98
CA LYS A 52 9.97 -2.46 9.88
C LYS A 52 9.88 -1.01 9.41
N PRO A 53 8.80 -0.28 9.76
CA PRO A 53 8.62 1.07 9.28
C PRO A 53 9.70 1.99 9.84
N VAL A 54 10.45 2.62 8.94
CA VAL A 54 11.43 3.65 9.27
C VAL A 54 10.89 5.02 8.87
N LYS A 55 11.11 6.00 9.75
CA LYS A 55 10.83 7.41 9.46
C LYS A 55 11.61 7.80 8.21
N THR A 56 10.90 8.30 7.22
CA THR A 56 11.44 8.76 5.95
C THR A 56 10.96 10.18 5.71
N VAL A 57 11.90 11.08 5.45
CA VAL A 57 11.58 12.42 4.97
C VAL A 57 11.41 12.34 3.46
N LEU A 58 10.28 12.82 2.96
CA LEU A 58 10.03 12.99 1.55
C LEU A 58 10.28 14.46 1.21
N PRO A 59 11.36 14.78 0.47
CA PRO A 59 11.62 16.15 0.04
C PRO A 59 10.51 16.70 -0.86
N ALA A 60 10.39 18.03 -0.91
CA ALA A 60 9.63 18.68 -1.97
C ALA A 60 10.10 18.20 -3.35
N TRP A 61 9.19 18.20 -4.31
CA TRP A 61 9.33 17.72 -5.68
C TRP A 61 9.58 16.21 -5.86
N SER A 62 9.59 15.45 -4.77
CA SER A 62 9.61 13.98 -4.83
C SER A 62 8.47 13.46 -5.70
N LEU A 63 8.80 12.54 -6.61
CA LEU A 63 7.84 11.90 -7.49
C LEU A 63 7.32 10.62 -6.86
N ILE A 64 6.01 10.56 -6.67
CA ILE A 64 5.31 9.46 -6.04
C ILE A 64 4.19 8.92 -6.93
N VAL A 65 3.91 7.64 -6.76
CA VAL A 65 2.90 6.90 -7.52
C VAL A 65 1.93 6.24 -6.55
N ARG A 66 0.65 6.23 -6.89
CA ARG A 66 -0.36 5.46 -6.18
C ARG A 66 -1.26 4.74 -7.18
N ILE A 67 -1.67 3.54 -6.80
CA ILE A 67 -2.73 2.82 -7.52
C ILE A 67 -3.87 2.57 -6.55
N GLY A 68 -5.10 2.82 -7.00
CA GLY A 68 -6.27 2.60 -6.19
C GLY A 68 -7.54 2.50 -7.00
N ARG A 69 -8.64 2.32 -6.26
CA ARG A 69 -9.99 2.28 -6.79
C ARG A 69 -10.58 3.67 -6.85
N GLY A 70 -11.18 4.02 -7.99
CA GLY A 70 -11.99 5.22 -8.13
C GLY A 70 -12.04 5.72 -9.58
N PRO A 71 -13.16 6.34 -10.00
CA PRO A 71 -13.24 7.03 -11.28
C PRO A 71 -12.38 8.32 -11.31
N LEU A 72 -12.09 8.93 -10.16
CA LEU A 72 -11.43 10.23 -10.11
C LEU A 72 -10.02 10.17 -9.46
N PRO A 73 -9.01 10.86 -10.02
CA PRO A 73 -7.66 10.93 -9.46
C PRO A 73 -7.61 11.38 -8.00
N GLN A 74 -8.50 12.30 -7.62
CA GLN A 74 -8.56 12.95 -6.31
C GLN A 74 -9.07 11.98 -5.24
N GLU A 75 -9.98 11.08 -5.60
CA GLU A 75 -10.45 10.00 -4.72
C GLU A 75 -9.33 8.99 -4.48
N VAL A 76 -8.59 8.62 -5.53
CA VAL A 76 -7.43 7.76 -5.39
C VAL A 76 -6.36 8.44 -4.55
N ALA A 77 -6.07 9.73 -4.78
CA ALA A 77 -5.06 10.48 -4.03
C ALA A 77 -5.33 10.56 -2.51
N ALA A 78 -6.57 10.34 -2.05
CA ALA A 78 -6.93 10.43 -0.64
C ALA A 78 -6.38 9.29 0.23
N GLY A 79 -5.85 8.21 -0.36
CA GLY A 79 -5.29 7.12 0.43
C GLY A 79 -3.84 7.34 0.84
N ALA A 80 -3.46 6.74 1.97
CA ALA A 80 -2.15 6.91 2.60
C ALA A 80 -1.03 6.05 2.00
N TRP A 81 -1.35 5.03 1.20
CA TRP A 81 -0.35 4.11 0.61
C TRP A 81 0.14 4.60 -0.76
N TRP A 82 1.44 4.84 -0.87
CA TRP A 82 2.10 5.34 -2.08
C TRP A 82 3.35 4.50 -2.37
N MET A 83 4.02 4.81 -3.47
CA MET A 83 5.33 4.31 -3.84
C MET A 83 6.20 5.48 -4.29
N LEU A 84 7.50 5.40 -4.04
CA LEU A 84 8.45 6.27 -4.73
C LEU A 84 8.55 5.85 -6.19
N TRP A 85 8.74 6.80 -7.09
CA TRP A 85 8.87 6.53 -8.53
C TRP A 85 9.92 5.45 -8.85
N ASN A 86 11.09 5.50 -8.22
CA ASN A 86 12.14 4.51 -8.44
C ASN A 86 11.73 3.11 -7.98
N ASP A 87 10.91 2.99 -6.94
CA ASP A 87 10.39 1.71 -6.47
C ASP A 87 9.29 1.20 -7.42
N TYR A 88 8.44 2.09 -7.93
CA TYR A 88 7.48 1.78 -9.00
C TYR A 88 8.16 1.28 -10.29
N LYS A 89 9.23 1.93 -10.77
CA LYS A 89 9.95 1.51 -11.98
C LYS A 89 10.58 0.12 -11.86
N LYS A 90 10.98 -0.31 -10.65
CA LYS A 90 11.44 -1.69 -10.40
C LYS A 90 10.30 -2.68 -10.57
N ILE A 91 9.11 -2.34 -10.09
CA ILE A 91 7.91 -3.17 -10.22
C ILE A 91 7.49 -3.28 -11.69
N GLU A 92 7.51 -2.18 -12.44
CA GLU A 92 7.22 -2.16 -13.87
C GLU A 92 8.21 -3.05 -14.63
N LYS A 93 9.51 -2.91 -14.38
CA LYS A 93 10.54 -3.77 -14.98
C LYS A 93 10.34 -5.26 -14.63
N PHE A 94 9.95 -5.54 -13.38
CA PHE A 94 9.62 -6.91 -12.96
C PHE A 94 8.38 -7.44 -13.70
N ALA A 95 7.36 -6.61 -13.88
CA ALA A 95 6.16 -6.97 -14.61
C ALA A 95 6.50 -7.35 -16.06
N ASP A 96 7.23 -6.48 -16.76
CA ASP A 96 7.67 -6.69 -18.15
C ASP A 96 8.51 -7.97 -18.30
N ALA A 97 9.48 -8.17 -17.40
CA ALA A 97 10.38 -9.32 -17.46
C ALA A 97 9.68 -10.67 -17.24
N ASN A 98 8.50 -10.68 -16.61
CA ASN A 98 7.75 -11.90 -16.28
C ASN A 98 6.41 -11.99 -17.03
N GLY A 99 6.12 -11.05 -17.95
CA GLY A 99 4.85 -11.02 -18.69
C GLY A 99 3.62 -10.74 -17.82
N TYR A 100 3.81 -10.07 -16.67
CA TYR A 100 2.71 -9.68 -15.78
C TYR A 100 2.18 -8.28 -16.12
N SER A 101 0.93 -8.01 -15.75
CA SER A 101 0.46 -6.63 -15.69
C SER A 101 1.07 -5.93 -14.46
N VAL A 102 1.19 -4.59 -14.53
CA VAL A 102 1.69 -3.79 -13.41
C VAL A 102 0.87 -3.99 -12.13
N PRO A 103 -0.48 -4.04 -12.15
CA PRO A 103 -1.27 -4.35 -10.95
C PRO A 103 -0.93 -5.70 -10.33
N VAL A 104 -0.72 -6.75 -11.14
CA VAL A 104 -0.29 -8.07 -10.65
C VAL A 104 1.06 -7.94 -9.95
N ALA A 105 2.05 -7.33 -10.61
CA ALA A 105 3.38 -7.14 -10.03
C ALA A 105 3.36 -6.36 -8.70
N ILE A 106 2.51 -5.33 -8.57
CA ILE A 106 2.33 -4.59 -7.32
C ILE A 106 1.75 -5.49 -6.24
N ARG A 107 0.77 -6.33 -6.54
CA ARG A 107 0.23 -7.28 -5.54
C ARG A 107 1.30 -8.22 -5.04
N LEU A 108 2.06 -8.82 -5.96
CA LEU A 108 3.14 -9.75 -5.65
C LEU A 108 4.21 -9.11 -4.75
N LEU A 109 4.68 -7.91 -5.12
CA LEU A 109 5.84 -7.27 -4.47
C LEU A 109 5.47 -6.35 -3.28
N CYS A 110 4.28 -5.75 -3.29
CA CYS A 110 3.76 -4.94 -2.19
C CYS A 110 2.83 -5.72 -1.26
N CYS A 111 2.66 -7.03 -1.49
CA CYS A 111 1.88 -7.91 -0.63
C CYS A 111 0.41 -7.48 -0.43
N VAL A 112 -0.22 -6.98 -1.49
CA VAL A 112 -1.59 -6.45 -1.45
C VAL A 112 -2.58 -7.53 -1.91
N LEU A 113 -3.47 -7.99 -1.03
CA LEU A 113 -4.50 -8.98 -1.39
C LEU A 113 -5.48 -8.43 -2.42
N LEU A 114 -6.01 -9.35 -3.25
CA LEU A 114 -6.95 -9.03 -4.33
C LEU A 114 -8.18 -8.30 -3.83
N ASP A 115 -8.77 -8.81 -2.76
CA ASP A 115 -10.04 -8.35 -2.18
C ASP A 115 -9.95 -6.96 -1.54
N TRP A 116 -8.75 -6.43 -1.33
CA TRP A 116 -8.54 -5.19 -0.59
C TRP A 116 -8.47 -3.94 -1.44
N ASN A 117 -8.22 -4.07 -2.75
CA ASN A 117 -8.11 -2.91 -3.62
C ASN A 117 -8.35 -3.29 -5.08
N GLU A 118 -9.45 -2.82 -5.69
CA GLU A 118 -9.58 -2.83 -7.15
C GLU A 118 -8.60 -1.79 -7.72
N MET A 119 -7.59 -2.21 -8.47
CA MET A 119 -6.55 -1.31 -8.98
C MET A 119 -6.98 -0.70 -10.31
N SER A 120 -7.99 0.18 -10.27
CA SER A 120 -8.65 0.73 -11.47
C SER A 120 -7.96 1.97 -12.03
N LEU A 121 -7.16 2.68 -11.23
CA LEU A 121 -6.51 3.92 -11.64
C LEU A 121 -5.10 4.01 -11.05
N ILE A 122 -4.13 4.33 -11.90
CA ILE A 122 -2.78 4.73 -11.52
C ILE A 122 -2.67 6.25 -11.55
N LEU A 123 -2.04 6.80 -10.52
CA LEU A 123 -1.87 8.22 -10.29
C LEU A 123 -0.39 8.54 -10.08
N GLN A 124 0.10 9.55 -10.76
CA GLN A 124 1.42 10.14 -10.55
C GLN A 124 1.25 11.53 -9.94
N ALA A 125 1.98 11.80 -8.84
CA ALA A 125 1.98 13.10 -8.18
C ALA A 125 3.38 13.53 -7.77
N ARG A 126 3.60 14.84 -7.71
CA ARG A 126 4.78 15.45 -7.07
C ARG A 126 4.39 16.05 -5.74
N LEU A 127 5.27 15.95 -4.76
CA LEU A 127 5.12 16.68 -3.51
C LEU A 127 5.45 18.16 -3.74
N LYS A 128 4.55 19.08 -3.33
CA LYS A 128 4.81 20.52 -3.32
C LYS A 128 5.65 20.94 -2.12
N ILE A 129 5.47 20.26 -0.99
CA ILE A 129 6.13 20.53 0.28
C ILE A 129 6.71 19.25 0.89
N PRO A 130 7.72 19.33 1.76
CA PRO A 130 8.25 18.16 2.43
C PRO A 130 7.24 17.50 3.37
N LEU A 131 7.17 16.17 3.35
CA LEU A 131 6.31 15.37 4.23
C LEU A 131 7.11 14.30 4.98
N LEU A 132 6.57 13.85 6.10
CA LEU A 132 7.04 12.63 6.76
C LEU A 132 6.24 11.43 6.29
N ALA A 133 6.92 10.30 6.18
CA ALA A 133 6.35 9.02 5.81
C ALA A 133 7.01 7.88 6.58
N PHE A 134 6.33 6.74 6.60
CA PHE A 134 6.95 5.47 6.92
C PHE A 134 7.31 4.75 5.63
N SER A 135 8.53 4.23 5.54
CA SER A 135 8.96 3.38 4.43
C SER A 135 9.65 2.14 4.94
N GLY A 136 9.70 1.10 4.13
CA GLY A 136 10.44 -0.12 4.43
C GLY A 136 9.99 -1.29 3.58
N PRO A 137 10.56 -2.48 3.84
CA PRO A 137 10.23 -3.69 3.09
C PRO A 137 8.80 -4.16 3.38
N SER A 138 8.15 -4.66 2.34
CA SER A 138 6.81 -5.24 2.41
C SER A 138 6.73 -6.37 3.44
N ALA A 139 5.68 -6.36 4.23
CA ALA A 139 5.23 -7.46 5.07
C ALA A 139 4.01 -8.10 4.41
N PRO A 140 3.98 -9.42 4.22
CA PRO A 140 2.79 -10.10 3.75
C PRO A 140 1.63 -9.88 4.70
N ALA A 141 0.44 -9.75 4.13
CA ALA A 141 -0.81 -9.98 4.84
C ALA A 141 -0.74 -11.32 5.57
N MET A 142 -0.99 -11.33 6.88
CA MET A 142 -1.14 -12.57 7.61
C MET A 142 -2.62 -12.94 7.67
N GLU A 143 -3.04 -13.77 6.72
CA GLU A 143 -4.34 -14.44 6.75
C GLU A 143 -4.16 -15.82 7.39
N ARG A 144 -4.95 -16.14 8.43
CA ARG A 144 -4.96 -17.47 9.06
C ARG A 144 -6.22 -18.26 8.70
N ASN A 145 -6.70 -18.15 7.46
CA ASN A 145 -7.58 -19.18 6.93
C ASN A 145 -6.68 -20.26 6.29
N PRO A 146 -6.55 -21.47 6.88
CA PRO A 146 -5.68 -22.53 6.34
C PRO A 146 -6.09 -23.00 4.94
N ASN A 147 -7.28 -22.63 4.46
CA ASN A 147 -7.79 -22.96 3.13
C ASN A 147 -7.57 -21.85 2.09
N LEU A 148 -7.16 -20.64 2.50
CA LEU A 148 -6.82 -19.53 1.61
C LEU A 148 -5.30 -19.34 1.63
N LYS A 149 -4.64 -19.85 0.60
CA LYS A 149 -3.18 -19.84 0.48
C LYS A 149 -2.66 -18.51 -0.07
N THR A 150 -3.05 -17.39 0.52
CA THR A 150 -2.63 -16.06 0.06
C THR A 150 -1.11 -15.85 0.15
N SER A 151 -0.42 -16.54 1.08
CA SER A 151 1.04 -16.53 1.18
C SER A 151 1.78 -17.25 0.04
N GLU A 152 1.12 -18.13 -0.73
CA GLU A 152 1.75 -18.80 -1.89
C GLU A 152 1.88 -17.88 -3.10
N TYR A 153 1.20 -16.73 -3.06
CA TYR A 153 1.12 -15.81 -4.18
C TYR A 153 1.77 -14.46 -3.92
N LEU A 154 2.29 -14.22 -2.71
CA LEU A 154 2.98 -12.97 -2.38
C LEU A 154 4.48 -13.25 -2.26
N ASP A 155 5.31 -12.41 -2.87
CA ASP A 155 6.75 -12.65 -2.91
C ASP A 155 7.52 -11.55 -2.19
N ALA A 156 7.39 -11.54 -0.87
CA ALA A 156 8.12 -10.60 0.00
C ALA A 156 9.64 -10.78 -0.11
N ALA A 157 10.11 -12.00 -0.41
CA ALA A 157 11.53 -12.28 -0.62
C ALA A 157 12.04 -11.59 -1.89
N LYS A 158 11.30 -11.72 -3.01
CA LYS A 158 11.61 -11.02 -4.26
C LYS A 158 11.48 -9.51 -4.15
N ALA A 159 10.48 -9.01 -3.43
CA ALA A 159 10.38 -7.58 -3.13
C ALA A 159 11.62 -7.06 -2.42
N LYS A 160 12.13 -7.82 -1.43
CA LYS A 160 13.36 -7.50 -0.72
C LYS A 160 14.60 -7.59 -1.61
N GLU A 161 14.71 -8.64 -2.43
CA GLU A 161 15.79 -8.83 -3.42
C GLU A 161 15.87 -7.66 -4.40
N LEU A 162 14.73 -7.23 -4.94
CA LEU A 162 14.62 -6.10 -5.86
C LEU A 162 14.76 -4.74 -5.14
N GLY A 163 14.79 -4.73 -3.81
CA GLY A 163 14.83 -3.51 -3.00
C GLY A 163 13.59 -2.64 -3.19
N VAL A 164 12.43 -3.24 -3.44
CA VAL A 164 11.13 -2.55 -3.50
C VAL A 164 10.67 -2.26 -2.07
N ARG A 165 10.23 -1.01 -1.85
CA ARG A 165 9.74 -0.55 -0.55
C ARG A 165 8.33 -0.03 -0.68
N GLN A 166 7.55 -0.21 0.38
CA GLN A 166 6.27 0.46 0.53
C GLN A 166 6.47 1.84 1.17
N LEU A 167 5.53 2.74 0.90
CA LEU A 167 5.50 4.08 1.45
C LEU A 167 4.12 4.37 2.02
N TYR A 168 4.05 4.70 3.30
CA TYR A 168 2.84 5.16 3.98
C TYR A 168 3.01 6.63 4.37
N ILE A 169 2.15 7.50 3.84
CA ILE A 169 2.15 8.94 4.12
C ILE A 169 0.93 9.25 5.01
N PRO A 170 1.13 9.50 6.32
CA PRO A 170 0.05 9.85 7.22
C PRO A 170 -0.63 11.18 6.84
N GLY A 171 -1.95 11.26 7.06
CA GLY A 171 -2.73 12.48 6.86
C GLY A 171 -3.32 12.68 5.46
N MET A 172 -3.01 11.82 4.48
CA MET A 172 -3.48 12.00 3.09
C MET A 172 -5.00 11.98 2.91
N THR A 173 -5.76 11.52 3.90
CA THR A 173 -7.23 11.59 3.92
C THR A 173 -7.74 13.01 4.14
N ASP A 174 -6.96 13.87 4.82
CA ASP A 174 -7.26 15.30 4.98
C ASP A 174 -7.21 15.99 3.60
N PRO A 175 -8.34 16.54 3.12
CA PRO A 175 -8.39 17.20 1.82
C PRO A 175 -7.51 18.45 1.73
N ASP A 176 -7.35 19.21 2.81
CA ASP A 176 -6.59 20.47 2.81
C ASP A 176 -5.10 20.16 2.74
N LEU A 177 -4.62 19.27 3.60
CA LEU A 177 -3.22 18.79 3.54
C LEU A 177 -2.91 18.20 2.18
N ARG A 178 -3.80 17.37 1.62
CA ARG A 178 -3.59 16.73 0.32
C ARG A 178 -3.55 17.77 -0.81
N HIS A 179 -4.47 18.73 -0.79
CA HIS A 179 -4.50 19.83 -1.74
C HIS A 179 -3.19 20.62 -1.69
N ASP A 180 -2.70 20.95 -0.50
CA ASP A 180 -1.49 21.75 -0.31
C ASP A 180 -0.21 20.98 -0.61
N ALA A 181 -0.21 19.66 -0.37
CA ALA A 181 0.97 18.84 -0.52
C ALA A 181 1.15 18.20 -1.89
N LEU A 182 0.10 17.97 -2.68
CA LEU A 182 0.20 17.24 -3.95
C LEU A 182 -0.03 18.11 -5.18
N LEU A 183 0.82 17.90 -6.18
CA LEU A 183 0.57 18.27 -7.57
C LEU A 183 0.35 16.98 -8.38
N ILE A 184 -0.89 16.70 -8.76
CA ILE A 184 -1.21 15.55 -9.64
C ILE A 184 -0.68 15.86 -11.04
N GLY A 185 0.30 15.09 -11.50
CA GLY A 185 0.98 15.30 -12.78
C GLY A 185 0.41 14.48 -13.93
N GLY A 186 -0.31 13.38 -13.62
CA GLY A 186 -0.93 12.52 -14.62
C GLY A 186 -1.62 11.33 -13.98
N TYR A 187 -2.57 10.74 -14.70
CA TYR A 187 -3.26 9.52 -14.29
C TYR A 187 -3.65 8.69 -15.50
N GLY A 188 -3.86 7.40 -15.28
CA GLY A 188 -4.33 6.47 -16.29
C GLY A 188 -5.34 5.50 -15.69
N HIS A 189 -6.40 5.22 -16.43
CA HIS A 189 -7.30 4.14 -16.09
C HIS A 189 -6.69 2.82 -16.53
N LEU A 190 -6.76 1.83 -15.66
CA LEU A 190 -6.35 0.47 -15.95
C LEU A 190 -7.57 -0.29 -16.48
N PRO A 191 -7.43 -1.07 -17.56
CA PRO A 191 -8.53 -1.87 -18.08
C PRO A 191 -9.12 -2.80 -17.00
N PRO A 192 -10.44 -3.03 -16.97
CA PRO A 192 -11.09 -3.87 -15.96
C PRO A 192 -10.43 -5.24 -15.78
N GLU A 193 -10.03 -5.88 -16.88
CA GLU A 193 -9.33 -7.16 -16.89
C GLU A 193 -7.96 -7.10 -16.21
N GLN A 194 -7.24 -5.97 -16.27
CA GLN A 194 -5.95 -5.81 -15.60
C GLN A 194 -6.11 -5.36 -14.14
N SER A 195 -7.17 -4.60 -13.85
CA SER A 195 -7.46 -4.08 -12.51
C SER A 195 -7.98 -5.16 -11.54
N ARG A 196 -8.65 -6.19 -12.07
CA ARG A 196 -9.30 -7.29 -11.32
C ARG A 196 -8.58 -8.63 -11.36
N ASN A 197 -7.78 -8.91 -12.40
CA ASN A 197 -7.05 -10.17 -12.47
C ASN A 197 -5.75 -10.05 -11.67
N GLY A 198 -5.82 -10.31 -10.36
CA GLY A 198 -4.65 -10.45 -9.51
C GLY A 198 -3.88 -11.75 -9.74
N TYR A 199 -4.55 -12.76 -10.32
CA TYR A 199 -4.00 -14.08 -10.65
C TYR A 199 -4.67 -14.64 -11.90
N VAL A 200 -4.19 -14.26 -13.08
CA VAL A 200 -4.30 -15.15 -14.24
C VAL A 200 -2.90 -15.63 -14.53
N ILE A 201 -2.49 -16.67 -13.79
CA ILE A 201 -1.52 -17.61 -14.32
C ILE A 201 -2.24 -18.23 -15.51
N ARG A 202 -1.88 -17.87 -16.74
CA ARG A 202 -2.29 -18.70 -17.87
C ARG A 202 -1.64 -20.06 -17.65
N PRO A 203 -2.39 -21.17 -17.66
CA PRO A 203 -1.80 -22.47 -17.87
C PRO A 203 -1.36 -22.48 -19.34
N TYR A 204 -0.06 -22.46 -19.58
CA TYR A 204 0.45 -22.89 -20.87
C TYR A 204 1.12 -24.24 -20.68
N SER A 205 0.35 -25.25 -21.08
CA SER A 205 0.75 -26.43 -21.86
C SER A 205 2.21 -26.50 -22.26
#